data_AF-A0A6L9QX80-F1
#
_entry.id   AF-A0A6L9QX80-F1
#
_cell.length_a   1.000
_cell.length_b   1.000
_cell.length_c   1.000
_cell.angle_alpha   90.00
_cell.angle_beta   90.00
_cell.angle_gamma   90.00
#
_symmetry.space_group_name_H-M   'P 1'
#
loop_
_entity.id
_entity.type
_entity.pdbx_description
1 polymer ?
#
loop_
_entity_poly.entity_id
_entity_poly.type
_entity_poly.pdbx_seq_one_letter_code
_entity_poly.pdbx_strand_id
1 'polypeptide(L)'
;LAGEAGRVVRGPRGLLIADGADPAGLDVLGLRFVHPEAVHPLLTRLGAIEAGPRTVLADPGVRTAVEESFEADDPDAVAEAVLGLVGAAHVDPGDEPWLAELALPGDDGELYPAGELLLPESPLRTLMADDAPFGVVDGEVLERWGAETLTAVGVLDGFALAKAEDVNLMGLADEVETLELDDEDLWADDALRRIGPQDLPPLVPEFAAVRDLELVDDWAAALRVLAGPPWRAAIVDPAHVTLHNGRRVAVPSYTAWWLGRHPVLDGRRPGEFRLGGDESLAGLYDIAPEGLDERLLLALGVRTSLEELLEEPGGAQELLDRLADPDRPVTRAQSGVLWTALADAADAVVEPPEHVRAIVDGEVEVVDAGDALILDSPDLLPLLQGQPLIIAAQGRDVRLAELLDLPLAGDEVPGEIESEGEKRPVPDAVRAVLLDAPADYLAHDRLIVDGQDVPWWTRDGANHASGVHGLARALAWSTGNWGDRLLVEAVLRAPESLHVLLAEADLEP
;
A
#
# COMPACT_ATOMS: atom_id res chain seq x y z
N LEU A 1 -58.72 7.19 4.54
CA LEU A 1 -57.46 6.44 4.54
C LEU A 1 -57.75 5.09 5.15
N ALA A 2 -57.10 4.03 4.69
CA ALA A 2 -57.09 2.75 5.41
C ALA A 2 -56.30 2.98 6.71
N GLY A 3 -56.92 2.73 7.86
CA GLY A 3 -56.36 2.95 9.19
C GLY A 3 -57.45 2.94 10.26
N GLU A 4 -57.10 2.70 11.53
CA GLU A 4 -58.09 2.47 12.61
C GLU A 4 -59.09 3.61 12.78
N ALA A 5 -58.65 4.85 12.56
CA ALA A 5 -59.52 6.02 12.47
C ALA A 5 -59.52 6.55 11.03
N GLY A 6 -60.48 6.11 10.21
CA GLY A 6 -60.59 6.52 8.80
C GLY A 6 -60.55 8.05 8.62
N ARG A 7 -59.47 8.56 8.00
CA ARG A 7 -59.27 10.00 7.71
C ARG A 7 -59.72 10.37 6.29
N VAL A 8 -60.34 11.55 6.12
CA VAL A 8 -60.72 12.08 4.79
C VAL A 8 -59.61 13.00 4.28
N VAL A 9 -59.12 12.75 3.06
CA VAL A 9 -58.08 13.55 2.39
C VAL A 9 -58.67 14.29 1.18
N ARG A 10 -58.15 15.48 0.89
CA ARG A 10 -58.56 16.27 -0.29
C ARG A 10 -57.57 16.09 -1.42
N GLY A 11 -57.97 15.32 -2.43
CA GLY A 11 -57.19 15.08 -3.64
C GLY A 11 -56.50 13.70 -3.66
N PRO A 12 -56.34 13.08 -4.84
CA PRO A 12 -55.79 11.73 -4.97
C PRO A 12 -54.26 11.66 -5.12
N ARG A 13 -53.59 12.80 -5.35
CA ARG A 13 -52.13 12.85 -5.45
C ARG A 13 -51.48 12.51 -4.11
N GLY A 14 -50.49 11.62 -4.13
CA GLY A 14 -49.82 11.13 -2.93
C GLY A 14 -50.67 10.17 -2.08
N LEU A 15 -51.72 9.59 -2.66
CA LEU A 15 -52.44 8.46 -2.06
C LEU A 15 -51.93 7.15 -2.66
N LEU A 16 -51.73 6.16 -1.80
CA LEU A 16 -51.32 4.81 -2.19
C LEU A 16 -52.54 3.89 -2.27
N ILE A 17 -52.63 3.07 -3.31
CA ILE A 17 -53.61 1.99 -3.43
C ILE A 17 -52.84 0.70 -3.20
N ALA A 18 -53.21 -0.05 -2.18
CA ALA A 18 -52.50 -1.27 -1.81
C ALA A 18 -52.57 -2.32 -2.92
N ASP A 19 -51.41 -2.82 -3.34
CA ASP A 19 -51.26 -3.92 -4.30
C ASP A 19 -50.33 -4.99 -3.72
N GLY A 20 -50.88 -5.89 -2.90
CA GLY A 20 -50.12 -6.97 -2.25
C GLY A 20 -49.38 -6.58 -0.96
N ALA A 21 -49.48 -5.33 -0.50
CA ALA A 21 -49.12 -4.90 0.85
C ALA A 21 -50.38 -4.79 1.74
N ASP A 22 -50.29 -5.16 3.02
CA ASP A 22 -51.37 -4.92 3.98
C ASP A 22 -51.29 -3.49 4.52
N PRO A 23 -52.29 -2.61 4.28
CA PRO A 23 -52.28 -1.25 4.83
C PRO A 23 -52.40 -1.21 6.36
N ALA A 24 -52.91 -2.28 6.98
CA ALA A 24 -53.00 -2.38 8.43
C ALA A 24 -51.57 -2.46 9.02
N GLY A 25 -51.24 -1.55 9.93
CA GLY A 25 -49.91 -1.46 10.53
C GLY A 25 -48.96 -0.46 9.84
N LEU A 26 -49.22 -0.05 8.60
CA LEU A 26 -48.39 0.93 7.88
C LEU A 26 -48.74 2.40 8.20
N ASP A 27 -49.78 2.64 8.99
CA ASP A 27 -50.20 3.99 9.42
C ASP A 27 -49.10 4.74 10.19
N VAL A 28 -48.26 4.00 10.93
CA VAL A 28 -47.15 4.54 11.73
C VAL A 28 -46.05 5.15 10.86
N LEU A 29 -45.93 4.70 9.60
CA LEU A 29 -44.97 5.23 8.62
C LEU A 29 -45.47 6.53 7.95
N GLY A 30 -46.58 7.11 8.44
CA GLY A 30 -47.14 8.36 7.90
C GLY A 30 -47.78 8.24 6.52
N LEU A 31 -47.91 7.01 6.00
CA LEU A 31 -48.40 6.71 4.66
C LEU A 31 -49.92 6.95 4.53
N ARG A 32 -50.36 7.20 3.30
CA ARG A 32 -51.76 7.57 3.01
C ARG A 32 -52.41 6.58 2.07
N PHE A 33 -52.81 5.43 2.60
CA PHE A 33 -53.51 4.41 1.83
C PHE A 33 -54.98 4.75 1.58
N VAL A 34 -55.46 4.55 0.34
CA VAL A 34 -56.88 4.62 -0.01
C VAL A 34 -57.61 3.48 0.70
N HIS A 35 -58.74 3.80 1.35
CA HIS A 35 -59.56 2.77 2.00
C HIS A 35 -60.05 1.77 0.94
N PRO A 36 -60.05 0.44 1.19
CA PRO A 36 -60.43 -0.56 0.18
C PRO A 36 -61.79 -0.29 -0.49
N GLU A 37 -62.78 0.16 0.28
CA GLU A 37 -64.11 0.53 -0.25
C GLU A 37 -64.14 1.81 -1.09
N ALA A 38 -63.09 2.63 -1.01
CA ALA A 38 -62.96 3.89 -1.74
C ALA A 38 -62.06 3.77 -2.98
N VAL A 39 -61.49 2.58 -3.25
CA VAL A 39 -60.65 2.33 -4.43
C VAL A 39 -61.48 2.47 -5.70
N HIS A 40 -61.02 3.32 -6.63
CA HIS A 40 -61.70 3.57 -7.88
C HIS A 40 -60.67 3.84 -9.01
N PRO A 41 -60.87 3.33 -10.24
CA PRO A 41 -59.91 3.50 -11.35
C PRO A 41 -59.59 4.96 -11.74
N LEU A 42 -60.44 5.91 -11.32
CA LEU A 42 -60.18 7.33 -11.53
C LEU A 42 -59.10 7.89 -10.60
N LEU A 43 -58.87 7.28 -9.43
CA LEU A 43 -57.84 7.73 -8.50
C LEU A 43 -56.46 7.60 -9.12
N THR A 44 -56.15 6.47 -9.76
CA THR A 44 -54.88 6.26 -10.48
C THR A 44 -54.68 7.29 -11.59
N ARG A 45 -55.73 7.58 -12.38
CA ARG A 45 -55.69 8.61 -13.43
C ARG A 45 -55.48 10.03 -12.90
N LEU A 46 -55.85 10.28 -11.65
CA LEU A 46 -55.74 11.58 -11.01
C LEU A 46 -54.47 11.70 -10.14
N GLY A 47 -53.65 10.65 -10.07
CA GLY A 47 -52.33 10.66 -9.44
C GLY A 47 -52.19 9.85 -8.15
N ALA A 48 -53.14 8.96 -7.83
CA ALA A 48 -52.89 7.90 -6.85
C ALA A 48 -51.99 6.81 -7.48
N ILE A 49 -51.20 6.13 -6.66
CA ILE A 49 -50.22 5.14 -7.11
C ILE A 49 -50.64 3.77 -6.59
N GLU A 50 -50.73 2.77 -7.47
CA GLU A 50 -50.80 1.36 -7.05
C GLU A 50 -49.42 0.97 -6.52
N ALA A 51 -49.36 0.58 -5.25
CA ALA A 51 -48.11 0.41 -4.53
C ALA A 51 -48.07 -0.99 -3.89
N GLY A 52 -47.20 -1.83 -4.43
CA GLY A 52 -46.75 -3.05 -3.76
C GLY A 52 -45.56 -2.80 -2.82
N PRO A 53 -45.08 -3.83 -2.11
CA PRO A 53 -44.10 -3.67 -1.04
C PRO A 53 -42.87 -2.83 -1.41
N ARG A 54 -42.25 -3.07 -2.58
CA ARG A 54 -41.11 -2.27 -3.08
C ARG A 54 -41.45 -0.81 -3.35
N THR A 55 -42.63 -0.54 -3.91
CA THR A 55 -43.09 0.82 -4.17
C THR A 55 -43.39 1.57 -2.87
N VAL A 56 -43.89 0.85 -1.86
CA VAL A 56 -44.13 1.42 -0.53
C VAL A 56 -42.80 1.70 0.18
N LEU A 57 -41.86 0.76 0.14
CA LEU A 57 -40.53 0.91 0.75
C LEU A 57 -39.76 2.10 0.16
N ALA A 58 -39.88 2.34 -1.16
CA ALA A 58 -39.27 3.47 -1.84
C ALA A 58 -39.96 4.83 -1.57
N ASP A 59 -41.03 4.88 -0.77
CA ASP A 59 -41.69 6.14 -0.41
C ASP A 59 -40.80 6.91 0.59
N PRO A 60 -40.52 8.22 0.34
CA PRO A 60 -39.68 9.02 1.24
C PRO A 60 -40.17 9.05 2.69
N GLY A 61 -41.48 8.88 2.93
CA GLY A 61 -42.04 8.82 4.28
C GLY A 61 -41.58 7.59 5.08
N VAL A 62 -41.34 6.46 4.41
CA VAL A 62 -40.78 5.27 5.07
C VAL A 62 -39.34 5.53 5.49
N ARG A 63 -38.54 6.15 4.64
CA ARG A 63 -37.16 6.52 4.98
C ARG A 63 -37.09 7.46 6.18
N THR A 64 -37.90 8.51 6.20
CA THR A 64 -38.00 9.41 7.36
C THR A 64 -38.45 8.68 8.62
N ALA A 65 -39.41 7.75 8.51
CA ALA A 65 -39.86 6.96 9.67
C ALA A 65 -38.74 6.05 10.23
N VAL A 66 -37.85 5.53 9.38
CA VAL A 66 -36.67 4.77 9.81
C VAL A 66 -35.65 5.68 10.49
N GLU A 67 -35.28 6.80 9.84
CA GLU A 67 -34.34 7.79 10.37
C GLU A 67 -34.80 8.38 11.73
N GLU A 68 -36.11 8.54 11.93
CA GLU A 68 -36.70 9.07 13.17
C GLU A 68 -37.20 7.95 14.14
N SER A 69 -36.91 6.68 13.86
CA SER A 69 -37.51 5.53 14.56
C SER A 69 -37.23 5.51 16.08
N PHE A 70 -36.05 6.00 16.50
CA PHE A 70 -35.70 6.15 17.92
C PHE A 70 -36.58 7.13 18.70
N GLU A 71 -37.08 8.16 18.02
CA GLU A 71 -37.90 9.21 18.63
C GLU A 71 -39.41 8.95 18.45
N ALA A 72 -39.78 7.86 17.79
CA ALA A 72 -41.16 7.50 17.56
C ALA A 72 -41.89 7.22 18.88
N ASP A 73 -43.19 7.55 18.93
CA ASP A 73 -44.05 7.23 20.08
C ASP A 73 -44.14 5.71 20.34
N ASP A 74 -43.94 4.91 19.29
CA ASP A 74 -43.95 3.44 19.31
C ASP A 74 -42.92 2.90 18.29
N PRO A 75 -41.62 2.80 18.67
CA PRO A 75 -40.56 2.31 17.80
C PRO A 75 -40.79 0.86 17.33
N ASP A 76 -41.36 0.01 18.20
CA ASP A 76 -41.68 -1.37 17.89
C ASP A 76 -42.68 -1.47 16.73
N ALA A 77 -43.71 -0.62 16.72
CA ALA A 77 -44.67 -0.59 15.62
C ALA A 77 -44.03 -0.15 14.29
N VAL A 78 -43.08 0.79 14.32
CA VAL A 78 -42.30 1.21 13.13
C VAL A 78 -41.44 0.04 12.63
N ALA A 79 -40.71 -0.62 13.53
CA ALA A 79 -39.91 -1.80 13.22
C ALA A 79 -40.75 -2.93 12.62
N GLU A 80 -41.88 -3.28 13.21
CA GLU A 80 -42.78 -4.31 12.69
C GLU A 80 -43.28 -3.99 11.27
N ALA A 81 -43.62 -2.72 11.02
CA ALA A 81 -44.09 -2.26 9.72
C ALA A 81 -42.98 -2.34 8.65
N VAL A 82 -41.77 -1.89 8.98
CA VAL A 82 -40.62 -1.89 8.06
C VAL A 82 -40.13 -3.31 7.79
N LEU A 83 -39.94 -4.15 8.81
CA LEU A 83 -39.54 -5.56 8.66
C LEU A 83 -40.57 -6.35 7.83
N GLY A 84 -41.86 -6.07 8.02
CA GLY A 84 -42.94 -6.62 7.19
C GLY A 84 -42.84 -6.23 5.72
N LEU A 85 -42.52 -4.96 5.43
CA LEU A 85 -42.32 -4.47 4.07
C LEU A 85 -41.07 -5.10 3.42
N VAL A 86 -39.95 -5.15 4.15
CA VAL A 86 -38.68 -5.69 3.69
C VAL A 86 -38.82 -7.17 3.36
N GLY A 87 -39.40 -7.96 4.27
CA GLY A 87 -39.67 -9.38 4.03
C GLY A 87 -40.62 -9.62 2.84
N ALA A 88 -41.66 -8.80 2.68
CA ALA A 88 -42.57 -8.90 1.53
C ALA A 88 -41.92 -8.46 0.21
N ALA A 89 -41.02 -7.47 0.26
CA ALA A 89 -40.29 -6.94 -0.89
C ALA A 89 -39.13 -7.84 -1.34
N HIS A 90 -38.69 -8.81 -0.53
CA HIS A 90 -37.51 -9.65 -0.76
C HIS A 90 -36.32 -8.76 -1.14
N VAL A 91 -35.96 -7.87 -0.22
CA VAL A 91 -34.78 -6.99 -0.33
C VAL A 91 -33.56 -7.81 -0.01
N ASP A 92 -32.52 -7.74 -0.85
CA ASP A 92 -31.26 -8.40 -0.56
C ASP A 92 -30.42 -7.54 0.41
N PRO A 93 -29.60 -8.15 1.28
CA PRO A 93 -28.73 -7.39 2.19
C PRO A 93 -27.84 -6.37 1.46
N GLY A 94 -27.91 -5.12 1.91
CA GLY A 94 -27.15 -4.00 1.36
C GLY A 94 -27.73 -3.34 0.11
N ASP A 95 -28.92 -3.73 -0.36
CA ASP A 95 -29.63 -3.03 -1.44
C ASP A 95 -30.12 -1.65 -1.01
N GLU A 96 -30.54 -1.51 0.25
CA GLU A 96 -31.10 -0.27 0.82
C GLU A 96 -30.34 0.10 2.12
N PRO A 97 -29.12 0.68 2.04
CA PRO A 97 -28.25 0.89 3.20
C PRO A 97 -28.85 1.72 4.33
N TRP A 98 -29.76 2.65 4.01
CA TRP A 98 -30.45 3.50 4.98
C TRP A 98 -31.37 2.73 5.94
N LEU A 99 -31.69 1.46 5.66
CA LEU A 99 -32.45 0.61 6.59
C LEU A 99 -31.67 0.28 7.87
N ALA A 100 -30.34 0.41 7.84
CA ALA A 100 -29.46 0.18 8.99
C ALA A 100 -29.76 1.11 10.18
N GLU A 101 -30.40 2.25 9.94
CA GLU A 101 -30.82 3.21 10.98
C GLU A 101 -32.08 2.78 11.75
N LEU A 102 -32.74 1.68 11.35
CA LEU A 102 -33.97 1.24 11.99
C LEU A 102 -33.70 0.83 13.45
N ALA A 103 -34.37 1.50 14.39
CA ALA A 103 -34.33 1.13 15.80
C ALA A 103 -34.92 -0.26 16.02
N LEU A 104 -34.10 -1.19 16.52
CA LEU A 104 -34.48 -2.55 16.88
C LEU A 104 -34.02 -2.85 18.31
N PRO A 105 -34.77 -3.70 19.06
CA PRO A 105 -34.35 -4.09 20.40
C PRO A 105 -33.19 -5.10 20.36
N GLY A 106 -32.22 -4.87 21.25
CA GLY A 106 -31.18 -5.85 21.60
C GLY A 106 -31.66 -6.86 22.65
N ASP A 107 -30.88 -7.92 22.85
CA ASP A 107 -31.15 -8.97 23.85
C ASP A 107 -31.03 -8.49 25.32
N ASP A 108 -30.47 -7.30 25.52
CA ASP A 108 -30.43 -6.56 26.78
C ASP A 108 -31.66 -5.66 27.00
N GLY A 109 -32.52 -5.53 25.99
CA GLY A 109 -33.72 -4.70 25.99
C GLY A 109 -33.49 -3.21 25.70
N GLU A 110 -32.27 -2.81 25.33
CA GLU A 110 -32.00 -1.46 24.81
C GLU A 110 -32.28 -1.39 23.30
N LEU A 111 -32.48 -0.18 22.76
CA LEU A 111 -32.69 0.04 21.33
C LEU A 111 -31.37 0.39 20.65
N TYR A 112 -31.12 -0.24 19.51
CA TYR A 112 -29.94 -0.05 18.68
C TYR A 112 -30.36 0.22 17.23
N PRO A 113 -29.56 0.95 16.45
CA PRO A 113 -29.69 0.91 15.00
C PRO A 113 -29.50 -0.53 14.54
N ALA A 114 -30.27 -0.98 13.56
CA ALA A 114 -30.15 -2.32 12.98
C ALA A 114 -28.71 -2.62 12.53
N GLY A 115 -28.01 -1.62 11.97
CA GLY A 115 -26.60 -1.70 11.57
C GLY A 115 -25.60 -1.93 12.71
N GLU A 116 -26.01 -1.72 13.96
CA GLU A 116 -25.18 -1.91 15.16
C GLU A 116 -25.60 -3.17 15.95
N LEU A 117 -26.50 -3.99 15.41
CA LEU A 117 -26.89 -5.26 16.00
C LEU A 117 -26.22 -6.43 15.30
N LEU A 118 -25.69 -7.35 16.09
CA LEU A 118 -25.12 -8.61 15.61
C LEU A 118 -26.16 -9.73 15.68
N LEU A 119 -26.17 -10.61 14.69
CA LEU A 119 -26.81 -11.91 14.87
C LEU A 119 -26.07 -12.72 15.95
N PRO A 120 -26.76 -13.57 16.73
CA PRO A 120 -26.12 -14.39 17.78
C PRO A 120 -24.98 -15.28 17.29
N GLU A 121 -25.07 -15.73 16.03
CA GLU A 121 -24.08 -16.59 15.35
C GLU A 121 -23.06 -15.80 14.50
N SER A 122 -23.12 -14.46 14.51
CA SER A 122 -22.18 -13.61 13.77
C SER A 122 -20.75 -13.82 14.29
N PRO A 123 -19.74 -14.00 13.41
CA PRO A 123 -18.36 -14.13 13.83
C PRO A 123 -17.85 -12.86 14.53
N LEU A 124 -18.43 -11.69 14.20
CA LEU A 124 -18.03 -10.40 14.77
C LEU A 124 -18.07 -10.38 16.29
N ARG A 125 -18.98 -11.14 16.91
CA ARG A 125 -19.10 -11.25 18.38
C ARG A 125 -17.82 -11.67 19.09
N THR A 126 -16.94 -12.38 18.38
CA THR A 126 -15.65 -12.85 18.93
C THR A 126 -14.45 -12.10 18.37
N LEU A 127 -14.67 -11.28 17.34
CA LEU A 127 -13.60 -10.53 16.65
C LEU A 127 -13.49 -9.10 17.18
N MET A 128 -14.62 -8.50 17.52
CA MET A 128 -14.70 -7.11 17.98
C MET A 128 -14.25 -6.98 19.42
N ALA A 129 -13.71 -5.81 19.76
CA ALA A 129 -13.37 -5.45 21.13
C ALA A 129 -14.60 -5.53 22.05
N ASP A 130 -14.39 -5.89 23.31
CA ASP A 130 -15.46 -6.03 24.31
C ASP A 130 -16.26 -4.74 24.54
N ASP A 131 -15.68 -3.57 24.22
CA ASP A 131 -16.29 -2.24 24.34
C ASP A 131 -16.76 -1.65 23.00
N ALA A 132 -16.74 -2.44 21.91
CA ALA A 132 -17.35 -2.05 20.66
C ALA A 132 -18.85 -1.78 20.86
N PRO A 133 -19.43 -0.74 20.21
CA PRO A 133 -20.81 -0.30 20.42
C PRO A 133 -21.88 -1.23 19.81
N PHE A 134 -21.59 -2.53 19.68
CA PHE A 134 -22.50 -3.50 19.09
C PHE A 134 -23.38 -4.20 20.13
N GLY A 135 -24.68 -4.25 19.86
CA GLY A 135 -25.63 -5.11 20.58
C GLY A 135 -25.81 -6.47 19.90
N VAL A 136 -26.48 -7.42 20.57
CA VAL A 136 -26.98 -8.64 19.92
C VAL A 136 -28.47 -8.51 19.74
N VAL A 137 -29.00 -8.81 18.55
CA VAL A 137 -30.43 -8.66 18.27
C VAL A 137 -31.30 -9.50 19.23
N ASP A 138 -32.44 -8.94 19.64
CA ASP A 138 -33.41 -9.64 20.48
C ASP A 138 -33.86 -10.98 19.87
N GLY A 139 -33.98 -11.99 20.73
CA GLY A 139 -34.31 -13.36 20.33
C GLY A 139 -35.74 -13.52 19.82
N GLU A 140 -36.71 -12.77 20.34
CA GLU A 140 -38.11 -12.83 19.90
C GLU A 140 -38.25 -12.17 18.52
N VAL A 141 -37.55 -11.07 18.28
CA VAL A 141 -37.46 -10.40 16.97
C VAL A 141 -36.85 -11.35 15.94
N LEU A 142 -35.73 -12.01 16.27
CA LEU A 142 -35.08 -13.00 15.41
C LEU A 142 -35.98 -14.20 15.10
N GLU A 143 -36.69 -14.74 16.09
CA GLU A 143 -37.63 -15.86 15.87
C GLU A 143 -38.78 -15.47 14.95
N ARG A 144 -39.29 -14.24 15.08
CA ARG A 144 -40.44 -13.75 14.31
C ARG A 144 -40.11 -13.43 12.86
N TRP A 145 -39.01 -12.73 12.61
CA TRP A 145 -38.66 -12.19 11.28
C TRP A 145 -37.61 -13.00 10.53
N GLY A 146 -36.80 -13.79 11.26
CA GLY A 146 -35.73 -14.60 10.69
C GLY A 146 -34.50 -13.79 10.27
N ALA A 147 -33.37 -14.48 10.19
CA ALA A 147 -32.07 -13.86 9.90
C ALA A 147 -32.05 -13.12 8.54
N GLU A 148 -32.68 -13.66 7.50
CA GLU A 148 -32.70 -13.06 6.15
C GLU A 148 -33.34 -11.66 6.11
N THR A 149 -34.43 -11.45 6.84
CA THR A 149 -35.09 -10.12 6.89
C THR A 149 -34.27 -9.16 7.75
N LEU A 150 -33.66 -9.66 8.83
CA LEU A 150 -32.84 -8.84 9.72
C LEU A 150 -31.54 -8.39 9.04
N THR A 151 -30.87 -9.27 8.29
CA THR A 151 -29.69 -8.87 7.50
C THR A 151 -30.06 -7.93 6.36
N ALA A 152 -31.26 -8.05 5.79
CA ALA A 152 -31.76 -7.11 4.79
C ALA A 152 -31.97 -5.69 5.33
N VAL A 153 -32.27 -5.52 6.63
CA VAL A 153 -32.30 -4.19 7.28
C VAL A 153 -30.97 -3.77 7.89
N GLY A 154 -29.91 -4.56 7.76
CA GLY A 154 -28.57 -4.18 8.20
C GLY A 154 -28.06 -4.87 9.47
N VAL A 155 -28.83 -5.77 10.11
CA VAL A 155 -28.32 -6.58 11.23
C VAL A 155 -27.15 -7.44 10.74
N LEU A 156 -26.04 -7.38 11.46
CA LEU A 156 -24.74 -7.89 11.01
C LEU A 156 -24.60 -9.40 11.24
N ASP A 157 -24.44 -10.15 10.15
CA ASP A 157 -24.03 -11.57 10.16
C ASP A 157 -22.53 -11.77 9.86
N GLY A 158 -21.81 -10.67 9.69
CA GLY A 158 -20.39 -10.54 9.40
C GLY A 158 -20.07 -9.05 9.19
N PHE A 159 -18.89 -8.72 8.66
CA PHE A 159 -18.54 -7.31 8.42
C PHE A 159 -19.50 -6.64 7.43
N ALA A 160 -19.92 -5.40 7.71
CA ALA A 160 -20.68 -4.61 6.75
C ALA A 160 -19.78 -4.08 5.62
N LEU A 161 -20.37 -3.91 4.44
CA LEU A 161 -19.73 -3.25 3.30
C LEU A 161 -20.36 -1.87 3.08
N ALA A 162 -19.56 -0.82 3.20
CA ALA A 162 -19.92 0.52 2.71
C ALA A 162 -19.85 0.52 1.19
N LYS A 163 -20.92 0.95 0.52
CA LYS A 163 -20.99 1.08 -0.94
C LYS A 163 -21.48 2.46 -1.31
N ALA A 164 -20.82 3.07 -2.29
CA ALA A 164 -21.19 4.38 -2.81
C ALA A 164 -20.88 4.45 -4.31
N GLU A 165 -21.60 5.34 -4.99
CA GLU A 165 -21.39 5.64 -6.41
C GLU A 165 -20.88 7.08 -6.57
N ASP A 166 -20.06 7.30 -7.59
CA ASP A 166 -19.52 8.62 -7.94
C ASP A 166 -18.85 9.37 -6.76
N VAL A 167 -18.10 8.64 -5.91
CA VAL A 167 -17.42 9.19 -4.74
C VAL A 167 -16.39 10.23 -5.14
N ASN A 168 -16.51 11.44 -4.60
CA ASN A 168 -15.62 12.55 -4.88
C ASN A 168 -14.42 12.56 -3.91
N LEU A 169 -13.24 12.16 -4.40
CA LEU A 169 -12.03 12.08 -3.55
C LEU A 169 -11.64 13.42 -2.95
N MET A 170 -11.81 14.52 -3.68
CA MET A 170 -11.50 15.85 -3.14
C MET A 170 -12.51 16.27 -2.06
N GLY A 171 -13.76 15.84 -2.20
CA GLY A 171 -14.80 16.04 -1.19
C GLY A 171 -14.51 15.28 0.10
N LEU A 172 -14.02 14.04 0.01
CA LEU A 172 -13.60 13.24 1.17
C LEU A 172 -12.35 13.83 1.84
N ALA A 173 -11.31 14.16 1.06
CA ALA A 173 -10.07 14.72 1.60
C ALA A 173 -10.29 16.08 2.30
N ASP A 174 -11.23 16.89 1.81
CA ASP A 174 -11.61 18.17 2.45
C ASP A 174 -12.67 17.99 3.56
N GLU A 175 -13.03 16.76 3.93
CA GLU A 175 -14.08 16.41 4.92
C GLU A 175 -15.46 17.04 4.62
N VAL A 176 -15.75 17.31 3.35
CA VAL A 176 -17.04 17.88 2.87
C VAL A 176 -18.07 16.76 2.63
N GLU A 177 -17.59 15.61 2.18
CA GLU A 177 -18.36 14.38 2.01
C GLU A 177 -17.86 13.35 3.03
N THR A 178 -18.70 12.36 3.36
CA THR A 178 -18.30 11.26 4.24
C THR A 178 -18.88 9.93 3.77
N LEU A 179 -18.14 8.85 3.99
CA LEU A 179 -18.59 7.47 3.81
C LEU A 179 -18.78 6.75 5.16
N GLU A 180 -18.63 7.47 6.28
CA GLU A 180 -18.67 6.94 7.64
C GLU A 180 -17.64 5.83 7.87
N LEU A 181 -16.43 6.02 7.32
CA LEU A 181 -15.30 5.12 7.48
C LEU A 181 -14.15 5.80 8.22
N ASP A 182 -13.42 5.03 9.01
CA ASP A 182 -12.24 5.50 9.76
C ASP A 182 -11.13 5.99 8.82
N ASP A 183 -10.57 7.18 9.07
CA ASP A 183 -9.49 7.77 8.26
C ASP A 183 -9.74 7.82 6.72
N GLU A 184 -11.00 7.95 6.29
CA GLU A 184 -11.37 8.00 4.86
C GLU A 184 -10.79 9.21 4.10
N ASP A 185 -10.61 10.33 4.81
CA ASP A 185 -9.95 11.54 4.35
C ASP A 185 -8.48 11.27 4.01
N LEU A 186 -7.76 10.52 4.87
CA LEU A 186 -6.37 10.15 4.66
C LEU A 186 -6.20 9.19 3.49
N TRP A 187 -7.14 8.26 3.29
CA TRP A 187 -7.18 7.42 2.10
C TRP A 187 -7.34 8.25 0.83
N ALA A 188 -8.28 9.20 0.84
CA ALA A 188 -8.52 10.08 -0.29
C ALA A 188 -7.29 10.94 -0.62
N ASP A 189 -6.61 11.48 0.40
CA ASP A 189 -5.36 12.24 0.26
C ASP A 189 -4.23 11.41 -0.37
N ASP A 190 -4.06 10.17 0.08
CA ASP A 190 -3.08 9.24 -0.50
C ASP A 190 -3.40 8.91 -1.96
N ALA A 191 -4.68 8.69 -2.28
CA ALA A 191 -5.13 8.46 -3.65
C ALA A 191 -4.87 9.69 -4.53
N LEU A 192 -5.18 10.90 -4.04
CA LEU A 192 -4.92 12.17 -4.72
C LEU A 192 -3.43 12.40 -4.98
N ARG A 193 -2.56 12.11 -4.00
CA ARG A 193 -1.09 12.19 -4.18
C ARG A 193 -0.60 11.26 -5.29
N ARG A 194 -1.12 10.03 -5.37
CA ARG A 194 -0.73 9.04 -6.39
C ARG A 194 -1.15 9.44 -7.81
N ILE A 195 -2.37 9.99 -7.98
CA ILE A 195 -2.84 10.42 -9.30
C ILE A 195 -2.25 11.77 -9.73
N GLY A 196 -1.69 12.53 -8.78
CA GLY A 196 -1.11 13.85 -8.97
C GLY A 196 -2.16 14.98 -9.06
N PRO A 197 -1.73 16.23 -9.27
CA PRO A 197 -2.63 17.38 -9.34
C PRO A 197 -3.69 17.23 -10.45
N GLN A 198 -4.95 17.60 -10.15
CA GLN A 198 -6.09 17.51 -11.08
C GLN A 198 -6.75 18.87 -11.31
N ASP A 199 -7.27 19.11 -12.52
CA ASP A 199 -7.99 20.36 -12.86
C ASP A 199 -9.45 20.36 -12.35
N LEU A 200 -10.03 19.18 -12.16
CA LEU A 200 -11.40 18.96 -11.68
C LEU A 200 -11.42 17.79 -10.69
N PRO A 201 -12.41 17.73 -9.78
CA PRO A 201 -12.47 16.68 -8.76
C PRO A 201 -12.51 15.28 -9.39
N PRO A 202 -11.57 14.39 -9.04
CA PRO A 202 -11.55 13.02 -9.51
C PRO A 202 -12.59 12.18 -8.74
N LEU A 203 -13.25 11.25 -9.45
CA LEU A 203 -14.34 10.44 -8.89
C LEU A 203 -13.97 8.95 -8.86
N VAL A 204 -14.49 8.22 -7.88
CA VAL A 204 -14.51 6.75 -7.87
C VAL A 204 -15.94 6.31 -8.20
N PRO A 205 -16.20 5.84 -9.44
CA PRO A 205 -17.57 5.57 -9.90
C PRO A 205 -18.29 4.48 -9.09
N GLU A 206 -17.56 3.46 -8.66
CA GLU A 206 -18.06 2.36 -7.84
C GLU A 206 -17.09 2.18 -6.67
N PHE A 207 -17.58 2.38 -5.45
CA PHE A 207 -16.80 2.24 -4.22
C PHE A 207 -17.35 1.10 -3.37
N ALA A 208 -16.44 0.32 -2.78
CA ALA A 208 -16.75 -0.72 -1.81
C ALA A 208 -15.64 -0.80 -0.75
N ALA A 209 -16.02 -0.78 0.52
CA ALA A 209 -15.10 -0.87 1.65
C ALA A 209 -15.71 -1.68 2.79
N VAL A 210 -14.85 -2.29 3.61
CA VAL A 210 -15.28 -2.94 4.85
C VAL A 210 -15.36 -1.88 5.96
N ARG A 211 -16.47 -1.84 6.68
CA ARG A 211 -16.69 -0.93 7.82
C ARG A 211 -16.09 -1.49 9.10
N ASP A 212 -15.94 -0.61 10.09
CA ASP A 212 -15.74 -0.96 11.50
C ASP A 212 -14.48 -1.81 11.75
N LEU A 213 -13.43 -1.56 10.96
CA LEU A 213 -12.16 -2.27 11.05
C LEU A 213 -11.40 -1.90 12.34
N GLU A 214 -11.51 -0.64 12.76
CA GLU A 214 -10.91 -0.07 13.97
C GLU A 214 -11.44 -0.70 15.26
N LEU A 215 -12.60 -1.38 15.19
CA LEU A 215 -13.24 -2.05 16.33
C LEU A 215 -12.76 -3.50 16.53
N VAL A 216 -11.92 -4.02 15.63
CA VAL A 216 -11.42 -5.41 15.69
C VAL A 216 -10.30 -5.57 16.72
N ASP A 217 -10.43 -6.56 17.59
CA ASP A 217 -9.39 -6.99 18.55
C ASP A 217 -8.62 -8.24 18.03
N ASP A 218 -9.33 -9.30 17.62
CA ASP A 218 -8.70 -10.52 17.08
C ASP A 218 -8.45 -10.44 15.56
N TRP A 219 -7.39 -9.72 15.18
CA TRP A 219 -6.98 -9.57 13.78
C TRP A 219 -6.61 -10.88 13.07
N ALA A 220 -6.03 -11.84 13.78
CA ALA A 220 -5.67 -13.14 13.19
C ALA A 220 -6.92 -13.93 12.79
N ALA A 221 -8.01 -13.81 13.54
CA ALA A 221 -9.30 -14.36 13.17
C ALA A 221 -10.05 -13.52 12.14
N ALA A 222 -9.99 -12.19 12.25
CA ALA A 222 -10.64 -11.29 11.29
C ALA A 222 -10.08 -11.45 9.88
N LEU A 223 -8.75 -11.53 9.71
CA LEU A 223 -8.13 -11.72 8.38
C LEU A 223 -8.57 -13.02 7.70
N ARG A 224 -8.85 -14.09 8.47
CA ARG A 224 -9.41 -15.35 7.92
C ARG A 224 -10.83 -15.18 7.41
N VAL A 225 -11.64 -14.36 8.09
CA VAL A 225 -13.00 -14.01 7.66
C VAL A 225 -12.94 -13.13 6.40
N LEU A 226 -12.15 -12.05 6.46
CA LEU A 226 -11.95 -11.09 5.37
C LEU A 226 -11.34 -11.71 4.10
N ALA A 227 -10.58 -12.81 4.23
CA ALA A 227 -10.04 -13.55 3.10
C ALA A 227 -11.13 -14.26 2.25
N GLY A 228 -12.35 -14.40 2.76
CA GLY A 228 -13.51 -14.98 2.08
C GLY A 228 -14.42 -13.95 1.41
N PRO A 229 -15.30 -14.38 0.47
CA PRO A 229 -16.33 -13.52 -0.08
C PRO A 229 -17.39 -13.17 0.99
N PRO A 230 -18.02 -11.98 0.90
CA PRO A 230 -17.83 -10.96 -0.14
C PRO A 230 -16.65 -10.02 0.10
N TRP A 231 -16.10 -9.96 1.32
CA TRP A 231 -15.13 -8.94 1.76
C TRP A 231 -13.82 -8.97 1.00
N ARG A 232 -13.37 -10.17 0.59
CA ARG A 232 -12.12 -10.32 -0.15
C ARG A 232 -12.00 -9.37 -1.33
N ALA A 233 -13.07 -9.19 -2.10
CA ALA A 233 -13.07 -8.32 -3.28
C ALA A 233 -12.80 -6.85 -2.90
N ALA A 234 -13.36 -6.37 -1.78
CA ALA A 234 -13.13 -5.01 -1.28
C ALA A 234 -11.68 -4.76 -0.80
N ILE A 235 -10.87 -5.82 -0.68
CA ILE A 235 -9.44 -5.74 -0.34
C ILE A 235 -8.58 -5.92 -1.60
N VAL A 236 -8.78 -7.00 -2.34
CA VAL A 236 -7.85 -7.40 -3.40
C VAL A 236 -8.07 -6.67 -4.72
N ASP A 237 -9.26 -6.11 -4.96
CA ASP A 237 -9.55 -5.39 -6.19
C ASP A 237 -9.32 -3.88 -5.97
N PRO A 238 -8.48 -3.23 -6.80
CA PRO A 238 -8.14 -1.83 -6.60
C PRO A 238 -9.34 -0.92 -6.87
N ALA A 239 -9.37 0.22 -6.18
CA ALA A 239 -10.28 1.30 -6.52
C ALA A 239 -9.84 1.96 -7.83
N HIS A 240 -10.82 2.32 -8.68
CA HIS A 240 -10.56 2.92 -9.99
C HIS A 240 -11.00 4.37 -10.01
N VAL A 241 -10.02 5.28 -9.99
CA VAL A 241 -10.26 6.72 -10.04
C VAL A 241 -10.43 7.17 -11.49
N THR A 242 -11.53 7.83 -11.79
CA THR A 242 -11.81 8.45 -13.09
C THR A 242 -11.44 9.92 -13.06
N LEU A 243 -10.51 10.30 -13.92
CA LEU A 243 -10.07 11.68 -14.09
C LEU A 243 -10.96 12.42 -15.10
N HIS A 244 -10.95 13.75 -15.06
CA HIS A 244 -11.75 14.59 -15.95
C HIS A 244 -11.45 14.42 -17.45
N ASN A 245 -10.27 13.91 -17.79
CA ASN A 245 -9.85 13.60 -19.16
C ASN A 245 -10.33 12.21 -19.64
N GLY A 246 -11.09 11.48 -18.81
CA GLY A 246 -11.61 10.13 -19.07
C GLY A 246 -10.62 8.99 -18.82
N ARG A 247 -9.40 9.29 -18.36
CA ARG A 247 -8.41 8.28 -17.96
C ARG A 247 -8.83 7.66 -16.63
N ARG A 248 -8.64 6.35 -16.50
CA ARG A 248 -8.81 5.61 -15.23
C ARG A 248 -7.45 5.25 -14.66
N VAL A 249 -7.25 5.52 -13.37
CA VAL A 249 -6.03 5.19 -12.63
C VAL A 249 -6.42 4.27 -11.48
N ALA A 250 -5.70 3.15 -11.33
CA ALA A 250 -5.90 2.25 -10.22
C ALA A 250 -5.16 2.78 -8.99
N VAL A 251 -5.84 2.77 -7.85
CA VAL A 251 -5.28 3.05 -6.52
C VAL A 251 -5.68 1.89 -5.58
N PRO A 252 -4.96 1.67 -4.47
CA PRO A 252 -5.39 0.70 -3.47
C PRO A 252 -6.84 0.96 -3.05
N SER A 253 -7.63 -0.10 -2.85
CA SER A 253 -8.93 0.06 -2.22
C SER A 253 -8.76 0.65 -0.82
N TYR A 254 -9.81 1.32 -0.32
CA TYR A 254 -9.81 1.84 1.05
C TYR A 254 -9.46 0.73 2.06
N THR A 255 -10.09 -0.44 1.94
CA THR A 255 -9.86 -1.56 2.88
C THR A 255 -8.40 -2.04 2.86
N ALA A 256 -7.81 -2.21 1.68
CA ALA A 256 -6.41 -2.60 1.55
C ALA A 256 -5.46 -1.53 2.12
N TRP A 257 -5.76 -0.26 1.82
CA TRP A 257 -5.02 0.89 2.31
C TRP A 257 -5.05 0.98 3.85
N TRP A 258 -6.21 0.76 4.46
CA TRP A 258 -6.41 0.82 5.91
C TRP A 258 -5.66 -0.33 6.59
N LEU A 259 -5.86 -1.57 6.11
CA LEU A 259 -5.22 -2.76 6.67
C LEU A 259 -3.69 -2.71 6.54
N GLY A 260 -3.15 -2.16 5.46
CA GLY A 260 -1.71 -2.01 5.27
C GLY A 260 -1.03 -1.04 6.23
N ARG A 261 -1.79 -0.12 6.84
CA ARG A 261 -1.29 0.90 7.79
C ARG A 261 -1.44 0.51 9.25
N HIS A 262 -2.23 -0.52 9.52
CA HIS A 262 -2.55 -0.97 10.86
C HIS A 262 -1.78 -2.24 11.23
N PRO A 263 -1.52 -2.50 12.52
CA PRO A 263 -0.76 -3.65 12.99
C PRO A 263 -1.57 -4.96 12.94
N VAL A 264 -2.13 -5.29 11.78
CA VAL A 264 -3.10 -6.38 11.61
C VAL A 264 -2.47 -7.75 11.38
N LEU A 265 -1.18 -7.80 11.04
CA LEU A 265 -0.48 -9.04 10.68
C LEU A 265 0.53 -9.39 11.78
N ASP A 266 0.19 -10.36 12.63
CA ASP A 266 0.94 -10.73 13.84
C ASP A 266 1.29 -9.52 14.75
N GLY A 267 0.37 -8.56 14.85
CA GLY A 267 0.56 -7.34 15.66
C GLY A 267 1.50 -6.31 15.03
N ARG A 268 1.82 -6.45 13.74
CA ARG A 268 2.70 -5.56 12.98
C ARG A 268 2.07 -5.15 11.65
N ARG A 269 2.60 -4.09 11.04
CA ARG A 269 2.07 -3.60 9.76
C ARG A 269 2.47 -4.58 8.65
N PRO A 270 1.56 -4.90 7.70
CA PRO A 270 1.89 -5.79 6.59
C PRO A 270 3.12 -5.35 5.76
N GLY A 271 3.35 -4.05 5.59
CA GLY A 271 4.54 -3.51 4.91
C GLY A 271 5.88 -3.76 5.62
N GLU A 272 5.86 -4.32 6.83
CA GLU A 272 7.07 -4.79 7.51
C GLU A 272 7.50 -6.20 7.09
N PHE A 273 6.67 -6.88 6.32
CA PHE A 273 6.91 -8.24 5.86
C PHE A 273 7.24 -8.28 4.37
N ARG A 274 7.85 -9.40 3.96
CA ARG A 274 8.05 -9.78 2.57
C ARG A 274 7.46 -11.17 2.28
N LEU A 275 7.15 -11.43 1.02
CA LEU A 275 6.93 -12.79 0.54
C LEU A 275 8.26 -13.57 0.53
N GLY A 276 8.14 -14.90 0.58
CA GLY A 276 9.28 -15.79 0.30
C GLY A 276 9.63 -15.76 -1.19
N GLY A 277 10.93 -15.84 -1.51
CA GLY A 277 11.39 -15.89 -2.91
C GLY A 277 12.59 -14.99 -3.16
N ASP A 278 12.34 -13.68 -3.32
CA ASP A 278 13.41 -12.70 -3.51
C ASP A 278 14.17 -12.47 -2.19
N GLU A 279 15.48 -12.70 -2.24
CA GLU A 279 16.38 -12.53 -1.10
C GLU A 279 16.99 -11.13 -1.03
N SER A 280 16.71 -10.24 -2.00
CA SER A 280 17.18 -8.85 -2.01
C SER A 280 16.73 -8.07 -0.76
N LEU A 281 15.54 -8.39 -0.25
CA LEU A 281 14.93 -7.78 0.94
C LEU A 281 15.13 -8.60 2.23
N ALA A 282 15.84 -9.73 2.17
CA ALA A 282 16.07 -10.58 3.33
C ALA A 282 16.82 -9.83 4.44
N GLY A 283 16.37 -9.99 5.70
CA GLY A 283 16.96 -9.32 6.86
C GLY A 283 16.46 -7.89 7.09
N LEU A 284 16.07 -7.16 6.03
CA LEU A 284 15.38 -5.86 6.14
C LEU A 284 13.88 -6.02 6.41
N TYR A 285 13.29 -7.11 5.91
CA TYR A 285 11.88 -7.46 6.06
C TYR A 285 11.77 -8.92 6.52
N ASP A 286 10.82 -9.17 7.41
CA ASP A 286 10.54 -10.51 7.92
C ASP A 286 9.64 -11.27 6.94
N ILE A 287 9.73 -12.60 6.92
CA ILE A 287 8.85 -13.40 6.05
C ILE A 287 7.42 -13.31 6.60
N ALA A 288 6.46 -13.02 5.73
CA ALA A 288 5.04 -12.96 6.10
C ALA A 288 4.57 -14.31 6.71
N PRO A 289 3.71 -14.27 7.73
CA PRO A 289 3.19 -15.49 8.34
C PRO A 289 2.37 -16.32 7.35
N GLU A 290 2.36 -17.64 7.57
CA GLU A 290 1.57 -18.58 6.78
C GLU A 290 0.07 -18.45 7.08
N GLY A 291 -0.79 -18.87 6.15
CA GLY A 291 -2.23 -18.98 6.36
C GLY A 291 -3.08 -18.01 5.53
N LEU A 292 -2.47 -16.98 4.95
CA LEU A 292 -3.06 -16.13 3.93
C LEU A 292 -2.40 -16.42 2.57
N ASP A 293 -3.18 -16.30 1.50
CA ASP A 293 -2.63 -16.48 0.15
C ASP A 293 -1.89 -15.21 -0.33
N GLU A 294 -0.98 -15.40 -1.28
CA GLU A 294 -0.12 -14.34 -1.80
C GLU A 294 -0.91 -13.13 -2.31
N ARG A 295 -2.04 -13.32 -3.01
CA ARG A 295 -2.80 -12.19 -3.57
C ARG A 295 -3.36 -11.28 -2.48
N LEU A 296 -3.78 -11.85 -1.35
CA LEU A 296 -4.23 -11.06 -0.22
C LEU A 296 -3.06 -10.34 0.46
N LEU A 297 -1.95 -11.05 0.71
CA LEU A 297 -0.74 -10.45 1.30
C LEU A 297 -0.22 -9.26 0.48
N LEU A 298 -0.20 -9.39 -0.85
CA LEU A 298 0.16 -8.29 -1.76
C LEU A 298 -0.79 -7.10 -1.61
N ALA A 299 -2.11 -7.34 -1.56
CA ALA A 299 -3.08 -6.27 -1.36
C ALA A 299 -2.91 -5.55 -0.02
N LEU A 300 -2.50 -6.27 1.03
CA LEU A 300 -2.18 -5.68 2.34
C LEU A 300 -0.88 -4.85 2.33
N GLY A 301 -0.04 -4.97 1.29
CA GLY A 301 1.23 -4.24 1.17
C GLY A 301 2.47 -5.04 1.59
N VAL A 302 2.36 -6.37 1.71
CA VAL A 302 3.55 -7.23 1.91
C VAL A 302 4.49 -7.11 0.72
N ARG A 303 5.77 -6.87 0.98
CA ARG A 303 6.79 -6.62 -0.05
C ARG A 303 7.13 -7.87 -0.84
N THR A 304 7.50 -7.71 -2.10
CA THR A 304 7.83 -8.80 -3.03
C THR A 304 9.30 -8.81 -3.38
N SER A 305 9.75 -7.71 -3.98
CA SER A 305 11.07 -7.51 -4.53
C SER A 305 11.55 -6.09 -4.30
N LEU A 306 12.86 -5.89 -4.39
CA LEU A 306 13.46 -4.57 -4.33
C LEU A 306 13.01 -3.65 -5.47
N GLU A 307 12.79 -4.21 -6.67
CA GLU A 307 12.33 -3.45 -7.84
C GLU A 307 10.92 -2.87 -7.60
N GLU A 308 9.96 -3.72 -7.23
CA GLU A 308 8.59 -3.27 -6.94
C GLU A 308 8.55 -2.28 -5.77
N LEU A 309 9.37 -2.48 -4.73
CA LEU A 309 9.50 -1.52 -3.64
C LEU A 309 9.97 -0.15 -4.14
N LEU A 310 10.98 -0.09 -5.02
CA LEU A 310 11.51 1.18 -5.52
C LEU A 310 10.57 1.87 -6.53
N GLU A 311 9.65 1.13 -7.17
CA GLU A 311 8.60 1.68 -8.02
C GLU A 311 7.45 2.30 -7.19
N GLU A 312 7.27 1.90 -5.93
CA GLU A 312 6.24 2.45 -5.07
C GLU A 312 6.54 3.90 -4.65
N PRO A 313 5.52 4.79 -4.64
CA PRO A 313 5.68 6.12 -4.06
C PRO A 313 6.15 6.05 -2.60
N GLY A 314 7.34 6.61 -2.33
CA GLY A 314 7.97 6.59 -1.00
C GLY A 314 8.75 5.32 -0.67
N GLY A 315 8.78 4.31 -1.55
CA GLY A 315 9.49 3.05 -1.26
C GLY A 315 11.01 3.19 -1.18
N ALA A 316 11.60 4.16 -1.90
CA ALA A 316 13.00 4.53 -1.73
C ALA A 316 13.31 5.07 -0.32
N GLN A 317 12.41 5.88 0.26
CA GLN A 317 12.53 6.38 1.62
C GLN A 317 12.39 5.23 2.63
N GLU A 318 11.37 4.37 2.45
CA GLU A 318 11.19 3.19 3.30
C GLU A 318 12.43 2.29 3.30
N LEU A 319 13.04 2.06 2.14
CA LEU A 319 14.28 1.30 2.03
C LEU A 319 15.41 1.94 2.83
N LEU A 320 15.57 3.26 2.76
CA LEU A 320 16.58 4.00 3.53
C LEU A 320 16.34 3.88 5.03
N ASP A 321 15.10 4.03 5.48
CA ASP A 321 14.73 3.91 6.90
C ASP A 321 15.08 2.51 7.43
N ARG A 322 14.80 1.45 6.64
CA ARG A 322 15.20 0.07 6.99
C ARG A 322 16.70 -0.15 6.91
N LEU A 323 17.39 0.52 5.98
CA LEU A 323 18.85 0.50 5.90
C LEU A 323 19.49 1.21 7.11
N ALA A 324 18.80 2.16 7.73
CA ALA A 324 19.27 2.86 8.93
C ALA A 324 19.05 2.08 10.24
N ASP A 325 18.25 1.00 10.25
CA ASP A 325 17.93 0.24 11.47
C ASP A 325 19.04 -0.77 11.84
N PRO A 326 19.85 -0.56 12.90
CA PRO A 326 20.97 -1.43 13.26
C PRO A 326 20.55 -2.85 13.67
N ASP A 327 19.29 -3.08 14.04
CA ASP A 327 18.79 -4.41 14.38
C ASP A 327 18.49 -5.28 13.14
N ARG A 328 18.54 -4.68 11.93
CA ARG A 328 18.32 -5.38 10.66
C ARG A 328 19.63 -5.88 10.06
N PRO A 329 19.84 -7.21 9.97
CA PRO A 329 21.04 -7.76 9.38
C PRO A 329 21.03 -7.59 7.86
N VAL A 330 22.12 -7.00 7.33
CA VAL A 330 22.36 -6.89 5.88
C VAL A 330 23.77 -7.36 5.59
N THR A 331 23.91 -8.23 4.60
CA THR A 331 25.25 -8.71 4.21
C THR A 331 25.99 -7.69 3.36
N ARG A 332 27.33 -7.75 3.32
CA ARG A 332 28.15 -6.87 2.48
C ARG A 332 27.75 -6.94 1.00
N ALA A 333 27.47 -8.14 0.48
CA ALA A 333 27.06 -8.31 -0.92
C ALA A 333 25.70 -7.67 -1.19
N GLN A 334 24.75 -7.85 -0.28
CA GLN A 334 23.42 -7.27 -0.36
C GLN A 334 23.45 -5.74 -0.26
N SER A 335 24.26 -5.17 0.64
CA SER A 335 24.43 -3.71 0.74
C SER A 335 24.81 -3.08 -0.59
N GLY A 336 25.77 -3.68 -1.32
CA GLY A 336 26.14 -3.18 -2.66
C GLY A 336 25.01 -3.26 -3.68
N VAL A 337 24.18 -4.31 -3.64
CA VAL A 337 23.00 -4.45 -4.51
C VAL A 337 21.96 -3.38 -4.17
N LEU A 338 21.67 -3.16 -2.89
CA LEU A 338 20.67 -2.20 -2.44
C LEU A 338 21.06 -0.76 -2.81
N TRP A 339 22.32 -0.37 -2.56
CA TRP A 339 22.81 0.95 -2.94
C TRP A 339 22.81 1.14 -4.46
N THR A 340 23.17 0.11 -5.22
CA THR A 340 23.11 0.17 -6.70
C THR A 340 21.68 0.33 -7.19
N ALA A 341 20.73 -0.44 -6.66
CA ALA A 341 19.33 -0.36 -7.06
C ALA A 341 18.72 1.00 -6.72
N LEU A 342 19.01 1.54 -5.54
CA LEU A 342 18.56 2.87 -5.13
C LEU A 342 19.10 3.97 -6.07
N ALA A 343 20.37 3.85 -6.49
CA ALA A 343 20.96 4.77 -7.46
C ALA A 343 20.30 4.68 -8.85
N ASP A 344 19.93 3.47 -9.27
CA ASP A 344 19.31 3.21 -10.57
C ASP A 344 17.81 3.60 -10.61
N ALA A 345 17.18 3.81 -9.45
CA ALA A 345 15.81 4.33 -9.34
C ALA A 345 15.74 5.82 -9.73
N ALA A 346 15.45 6.08 -11.00
CA ALA A 346 15.49 7.42 -11.59
C ALA A 346 14.55 8.43 -10.90
N ASP A 347 13.34 8.00 -10.53
CA ASP A 347 12.32 8.84 -9.89
C ASP A 347 12.39 8.79 -8.36
N ALA A 348 13.43 8.19 -7.79
CA ALA A 348 13.62 8.16 -6.35
C ALA A 348 13.80 9.58 -5.80
N VAL A 349 12.92 9.93 -4.87
CA VAL A 349 12.97 11.14 -4.06
C VAL A 349 13.00 10.69 -2.60
N VAL A 350 14.03 11.13 -1.89
CA VAL A 350 14.25 10.80 -0.48
C VAL A 350 14.63 12.06 0.29
N GLU A 351 14.35 12.05 1.58
CA GLU A 351 14.96 12.99 2.52
C GLU A 351 16.35 12.47 2.88
N PRO A 352 17.39 13.33 2.90
CA PRO A 352 18.74 12.91 3.30
C PRO A 352 18.71 12.23 4.67
N PRO A 353 19.25 11.00 4.78
CA PRO A 353 19.14 10.22 6.01
C PRO A 353 20.10 10.72 7.09
N GLU A 354 19.72 10.60 8.37
CA GLU A 354 20.63 10.87 9.49
C GLU A 354 21.65 9.73 9.72
N HIS A 355 21.26 8.51 9.36
CA HIS A 355 22.10 7.31 9.51
C HIS A 355 22.10 6.50 8.22
N VAL A 356 23.24 5.90 7.91
CA VAL A 356 23.42 5.09 6.71
C VAL A 356 24.13 3.79 7.03
N ARG A 357 23.87 2.77 6.21
CA ARG A 357 24.60 1.51 6.27
C ARG A 357 25.82 1.55 5.36
N ALA A 358 26.99 1.52 5.98
CA ALA A 358 28.28 1.64 5.31
C ALA A 358 29.18 0.43 5.58
N ILE A 359 30.26 0.33 4.83
CA ILE A 359 31.32 -0.64 5.04
C ILE A 359 32.48 0.04 5.75
N VAL A 360 32.83 -0.43 6.95
CA VAL A 360 34.00 0.03 7.71
C VAL A 360 35.00 -1.12 7.79
N ASP A 361 36.17 -0.96 7.17
CA ASP A 361 37.25 -1.96 7.15
C ASP A 361 36.81 -3.40 6.79
N GLY A 362 35.74 -3.52 5.99
CA GLY A 362 35.19 -4.80 5.50
C GLY A 362 33.93 -5.27 6.23
N GLU A 363 33.60 -4.68 7.37
CA GLU A 363 32.38 -4.99 8.15
C GLU A 363 31.24 -4.04 7.77
N VAL A 364 30.00 -4.54 7.87
CA VAL A 364 28.79 -3.74 7.60
C VAL A 364 28.33 -3.10 8.90
N GLU A 365 28.24 -1.78 8.94
CA GLU A 365 27.83 -1.02 10.12
C GLU A 365 26.80 0.05 9.76
N VAL A 366 25.95 0.41 10.72
CA VAL A 366 25.14 1.63 10.64
C VAL A 366 25.90 2.74 11.33
N VAL A 367 26.10 3.85 10.62
CA VAL A 367 26.87 5.00 11.07
C VAL A 367 26.08 6.29 10.88
N ASP A 368 26.53 7.38 11.52
CA ASP A 368 26.03 8.73 11.21
C ASP A 368 26.35 9.05 9.74
N ALA A 369 25.36 9.59 9.02
CA ALA A 369 25.51 9.91 7.61
C ALA A 369 26.63 10.93 7.35
N GLY A 370 26.83 11.90 8.25
CA GLY A 370 27.88 12.91 8.15
C GLY A 370 29.30 12.36 8.26
N ASP A 371 29.45 11.14 8.77
CA ASP A 371 30.74 10.43 8.85
C ASP A 371 30.98 9.50 7.65
N ALA A 372 30.02 9.34 6.73
CA ALA A 372 30.12 8.41 5.60
C ALA A 372 30.54 9.09 4.29
N LEU A 373 31.27 8.36 3.45
CA LEU A 373 31.64 8.81 2.10
C LEU A 373 31.10 7.84 1.03
N ILE A 374 30.74 8.37 -0.13
CA ILE A 374 30.45 7.53 -1.31
C ILE A 374 31.77 7.17 -1.99
N LEU A 375 32.05 5.87 -2.13
CA LEU A 375 33.26 5.41 -2.82
C LEU A 375 33.07 5.53 -4.35
N ASP A 376 33.73 6.52 -4.94
CA ASP A 376 33.75 6.80 -6.38
C ASP A 376 34.89 6.10 -7.12
N SER A 377 36.02 5.86 -6.46
CA SER A 377 37.19 5.23 -7.09
C SER A 377 37.95 4.25 -6.16
N PRO A 378 38.31 3.04 -6.64
CA PRO A 378 38.97 2.03 -5.81
C PRO A 378 40.45 2.30 -5.53
N ASP A 379 41.11 3.25 -6.20
CA ASP A 379 42.49 3.68 -5.87
C ASP A 379 42.56 4.48 -4.55
N LEU A 380 41.42 4.97 -4.05
CA LEU A 380 41.31 5.67 -2.77
C LEU A 380 41.33 4.73 -1.56
N LEU A 381 40.94 3.46 -1.73
CA LEU A 381 40.77 2.50 -0.63
C LEU A 381 41.96 2.41 0.35
N PRO A 382 43.23 2.44 -0.09
CA PRO A 382 44.37 2.44 0.83
C PRO A 382 44.45 3.66 1.76
N LEU A 383 43.85 4.80 1.36
CA LEU A 383 43.86 6.06 2.10
C LEU A 383 42.67 6.20 3.06
N LEU A 384 41.66 5.34 2.91
CA LEU A 384 40.36 5.43 3.58
C LEU A 384 40.20 4.39 4.71
N GLN A 385 41.29 3.96 5.35
CA GLN A 385 41.22 3.00 6.46
C GLN A 385 40.41 3.58 7.63
N GLY A 386 39.46 2.80 8.15
CA GLY A 386 38.54 3.21 9.21
C GLY A 386 37.43 4.18 8.76
N GLN A 387 37.40 4.60 7.50
CA GLN A 387 36.34 5.45 6.97
C GLN A 387 35.09 4.60 6.65
N PRO A 388 33.88 5.03 7.04
CA PRO A 388 32.65 4.41 6.56
C PRO A 388 32.41 4.71 5.08
N LEU A 389 32.31 3.65 4.27
CA LEU A 389 32.13 3.76 2.82
C LEU A 389 30.80 3.18 2.36
N ILE A 390 30.03 3.98 1.63
CA ILE A 390 28.90 3.51 0.82
C ILE A 390 29.45 3.11 -0.54
N ILE A 391 29.21 1.85 -0.92
CA ILE A 391 29.80 1.25 -2.12
C ILE A 391 28.68 0.72 -3.00
N ALA A 392 28.56 1.26 -4.21
CA ALA A 392 27.66 0.80 -5.26
C ALA A 392 28.43 0.34 -6.50
N ALA A 393 27.71 -0.17 -7.50
CA ALA A 393 28.30 -0.50 -8.80
C ALA A 393 28.88 0.75 -9.47
N GLN A 394 29.87 0.54 -10.33
CA GLN A 394 30.58 1.61 -11.03
C GLN A 394 29.61 2.55 -11.79
N GLY A 395 29.82 3.86 -11.64
CA GLY A 395 29.05 4.91 -12.32
C GLY A 395 27.74 5.30 -11.63
N ARG A 396 27.51 4.84 -10.39
CA ARG A 396 26.33 5.19 -9.56
C ARG A 396 26.67 6.18 -8.44
N ASP A 397 27.96 6.40 -8.21
CA ASP A 397 28.53 7.22 -7.14
C ASP A 397 27.97 8.64 -7.11
N VAL A 398 28.03 9.37 -8.23
CA VAL A 398 27.46 10.75 -8.32
C VAL A 398 25.97 10.78 -7.99
N ARG A 399 25.18 9.84 -8.52
CA ARG A 399 23.73 9.80 -8.28
C ARG A 399 23.44 9.51 -6.80
N LEU A 400 24.20 8.62 -6.16
CA LEU A 400 24.06 8.36 -4.73
C LEU A 400 24.49 9.54 -3.87
N ALA A 401 25.59 10.20 -4.21
CA ALA A 401 26.04 11.40 -3.51
C ALA A 401 24.97 12.50 -3.54
N GLU A 402 24.37 12.75 -4.71
CA GLU A 402 23.26 13.69 -4.84
C GLU A 402 22.01 13.27 -4.07
N LEU A 403 21.66 11.97 -4.10
CA LEU A 403 20.45 11.45 -3.47
C LEU A 403 20.54 11.47 -1.94
N LEU A 404 21.71 11.14 -1.38
CA LEU A 404 21.95 11.04 0.06
C LEU A 404 22.50 12.33 0.67
N ASP A 405 22.82 13.33 -0.15
CA ASP A 405 23.54 14.56 0.25
C ASP A 405 24.88 14.27 0.94
N LEU A 406 25.65 13.34 0.36
CA LEU A 406 26.94 12.87 0.90
C LEU A 406 28.10 13.17 -0.06
N PRO A 407 29.30 13.50 0.45
CA PRO A 407 30.46 13.75 -0.39
C PRO A 407 30.99 12.47 -1.04
N LEU A 408 31.57 12.64 -2.24
CA LEU A 408 32.39 11.60 -2.86
C LEU A 408 33.71 11.48 -2.10
N ALA A 409 34.20 10.25 -1.91
CA ALA A 409 35.45 10.02 -1.24
C ALA A 409 36.63 10.70 -1.95
N GLY A 410 36.60 10.75 -3.29
CA GLY A 410 37.56 11.50 -4.07
C GLY A 410 37.60 12.99 -3.72
N ASP A 411 36.48 13.64 -3.42
CA ASP A 411 36.47 15.07 -3.13
C ASP A 411 37.10 15.42 -1.77
N GLU A 412 37.03 14.49 -0.81
CA GLU A 412 37.63 14.65 0.52
C GLU A 412 39.12 14.26 0.57
N VAL A 413 39.60 13.47 -0.42
CA VAL A 413 41.00 13.04 -0.50
C VAL A 413 41.81 13.97 -1.41
N PRO A 414 42.86 14.64 -0.89
CA PRO A 414 43.73 15.52 -1.69
C PRO A 414 44.40 14.79 -2.86
N GLY A 415 45.00 13.62 -2.59
CA GLY A 415 45.64 12.80 -3.61
C GLY A 415 46.99 13.35 -4.09
N GLU A 416 47.79 13.95 -3.19
CA GLU A 416 49.09 14.51 -3.54
C GLU A 416 50.13 13.41 -3.76
N ILE A 417 50.66 13.31 -4.98
CA ILE A 417 51.71 12.34 -5.34
C ILE A 417 53.08 12.91 -4.95
N GLU A 418 53.78 12.22 -4.05
CA GLU A 418 55.11 12.62 -3.55
C GLU A 418 56.27 11.86 -4.21
N SER A 419 55.98 10.75 -4.91
CA SER A 419 56.96 9.92 -5.59
C SER A 419 57.15 10.30 -7.07
N GLU A 420 58.36 10.10 -7.60
CA GLU A 420 58.67 10.35 -9.00
C GLU A 420 58.42 9.09 -9.85
N GLY A 421 57.57 9.21 -10.88
CA GLY A 421 57.26 8.13 -11.81
C GLY A 421 58.08 8.19 -13.09
N GLU A 422 58.58 7.05 -13.57
CA GLU A 422 59.22 6.92 -14.87
C GLU A 422 58.18 6.53 -15.94
N LYS A 423 58.11 7.31 -17.02
CA LYS A 423 57.22 6.98 -18.14
C LYS A 423 57.68 5.71 -18.86
N ARG A 424 56.80 4.70 -18.93
CA ARG A 424 57.07 3.40 -19.58
C ARG A 424 55.93 2.99 -20.52
N PRO A 425 56.22 2.26 -21.61
CA PRO A 425 55.18 1.75 -22.50
C PRO A 425 54.34 0.67 -21.80
N VAL A 426 53.03 0.66 -22.06
CA VAL A 426 52.17 -0.43 -21.64
C VAL A 426 52.51 -1.69 -22.46
N PRO A 427 52.71 -2.87 -21.84
CA PRO A 427 53.02 -4.09 -22.57
C PRO A 427 51.96 -4.47 -23.60
N ASP A 428 52.38 -4.84 -24.81
CA ASP A 428 51.47 -5.16 -25.93
C ASP A 428 50.46 -6.26 -25.61
N ALA A 429 50.81 -7.21 -24.75
CA ALA A 429 49.93 -8.29 -24.32
C ALA A 429 48.64 -7.78 -23.64
N VAL A 430 48.70 -6.61 -22.97
CA VAL A 430 47.51 -6.01 -22.34
C VAL A 430 46.49 -5.58 -23.39
N ARG A 431 46.92 -5.16 -24.58
CA ARG A 431 46.01 -4.74 -25.66
C ARG A 431 45.12 -5.86 -26.20
N ALA A 432 45.47 -7.12 -25.91
CA ALA A 432 44.63 -8.26 -26.24
C ALA A 432 43.43 -8.42 -25.28
N VAL A 433 43.47 -7.77 -24.11
CA VAL A 433 42.38 -7.75 -23.12
C VAL A 433 41.71 -6.37 -23.11
N LEU A 434 42.51 -5.31 -23.00
CA LEU A 434 42.06 -3.91 -22.98
C LEU A 434 42.41 -3.23 -24.30
N LEU A 435 41.48 -3.23 -25.26
CA LEU A 435 41.71 -2.67 -26.60
C LEU A 435 42.17 -1.20 -26.56
N ASP A 436 41.54 -0.41 -25.69
CA ASP A 436 41.78 1.02 -25.52
C ASP A 436 42.88 1.35 -24.50
N ALA A 437 43.74 0.38 -24.17
CA ALA A 437 44.84 0.62 -23.24
C ALA A 437 45.75 1.77 -23.73
N PRO A 438 46.13 2.70 -22.84
CA PRO A 438 47.00 3.83 -23.17
C PRO A 438 48.36 3.36 -23.71
N ALA A 439 49.07 4.26 -24.40
CA ALA A 439 50.41 3.96 -24.92
C ALA A 439 51.43 3.75 -23.79
N ASP A 440 51.32 4.58 -22.75
CA ASP A 440 52.29 4.68 -21.67
C ASP A 440 51.60 4.80 -20.32
N TYR A 441 52.34 4.49 -19.26
CA TYR A 441 51.99 4.72 -17.86
C TYR A 441 53.20 5.27 -17.09
N LEU A 442 52.98 5.77 -15.89
CA LEU A 442 54.03 6.21 -14.97
C LEU A 442 54.34 5.09 -13.98
N ALA A 443 55.51 4.47 -14.15
CA ALA A 443 55.99 3.39 -13.31
C ALA A 443 56.70 3.94 -12.08
N HIS A 444 56.32 3.45 -10.90
CA HIS A 444 56.93 3.81 -9.62
C HIS A 444 57.54 2.57 -8.97
N ASP A 445 58.73 2.73 -8.37
CA ASP A 445 59.28 1.68 -7.50
C ASP A 445 58.41 1.54 -6.23
N ARG A 446 58.03 2.68 -5.64
CA ARG A 446 56.98 2.82 -4.60
C ARG A 446 56.20 4.08 -4.92
N LEU A 447 54.88 3.98 -5.02
CA LEU A 447 54.02 5.11 -5.32
C LEU A 447 53.50 5.67 -3.99
N ILE A 448 53.87 6.91 -3.67
CA ILE A 448 53.49 7.57 -2.43
C ILE A 448 52.43 8.64 -2.73
N VAL A 449 51.25 8.48 -2.16
CA VAL A 449 50.12 9.42 -2.25
C VAL A 449 49.68 9.79 -0.85
N ASP A 450 49.63 11.08 -0.53
CA ASP A 450 49.32 11.60 0.81
C ASP A 450 50.10 10.88 1.94
N GLY A 451 51.40 10.68 1.71
CA GLY A 451 52.30 9.97 2.64
C GLY A 451 52.12 8.44 2.73
N GLN A 452 51.16 7.84 2.02
CA GLN A 452 50.90 6.40 2.02
C GLN A 452 51.42 5.68 0.78
N ASP A 453 51.87 4.44 0.95
CA ASP A 453 52.31 3.57 -0.15
C ASP A 453 51.09 2.91 -0.80
N VAL A 454 50.74 3.34 -2.01
CA VAL A 454 49.57 2.86 -2.74
C VAL A 454 49.99 2.12 -4.02
N PRO A 455 49.29 1.05 -4.41
CA PRO A 455 49.71 0.25 -5.56
C PRO A 455 49.50 0.98 -6.90
N TRP A 456 48.52 1.87 -7.00
CA TRP A 456 48.18 2.58 -8.23
C TRP A 456 47.39 3.86 -7.92
N TRP A 457 47.36 4.78 -8.88
CA TRP A 457 46.61 6.04 -8.80
C TRP A 457 46.24 6.54 -10.20
N THR A 458 45.02 7.07 -10.36
CA THR A 458 44.53 7.55 -11.67
C THR A 458 43.84 8.91 -11.64
N ARG A 459 43.57 9.46 -10.45
CA ARG A 459 42.71 10.63 -10.26
C ARG A 459 43.28 11.94 -10.82
N ASP A 460 44.60 12.04 -10.98
CA ASP A 460 45.27 13.20 -11.61
C ASP A 460 45.21 13.17 -13.15
N GLY A 461 44.53 12.17 -13.72
CA GLY A 461 44.38 11.95 -15.16
C GLY A 461 45.54 11.17 -15.80
N ALA A 462 46.57 10.81 -15.04
CA ALA A 462 47.65 9.94 -15.48
C ALA A 462 47.54 8.55 -14.84
N ASN A 463 48.10 7.52 -15.49
CA ASN A 463 48.09 6.16 -14.94
C ASN A 463 49.37 5.90 -14.15
N HIS A 464 49.31 5.98 -12.83
CA HIS A 464 50.41 5.66 -11.92
C HIS A 464 50.29 4.23 -11.43
N ALA A 465 51.41 3.49 -11.41
CA ALA A 465 51.42 2.13 -10.93
C ALA A 465 52.76 1.73 -10.30
N SER A 466 52.68 0.99 -9.20
CA SER A 466 53.78 0.21 -8.64
C SER A 466 53.52 -1.29 -8.83
N GLY A 467 54.47 -1.97 -9.48
CA GLY A 467 54.40 -3.39 -9.77
C GLY A 467 53.26 -3.80 -10.72
N VAL A 468 53.15 -5.12 -10.97
CA VAL A 468 52.17 -5.69 -11.90
C VAL A 468 50.73 -5.54 -11.38
N HIS A 469 50.55 -5.70 -10.08
CA HIS A 469 49.25 -5.59 -9.41
C HIS A 469 48.61 -4.21 -9.57
N GLY A 470 49.42 -3.16 -9.36
CA GLY A 470 49.00 -1.78 -9.55
C GLY A 470 48.72 -1.45 -11.00
N LEU A 471 49.61 -1.86 -11.91
CA LEU A 471 49.45 -1.60 -13.35
C LEU A 471 48.15 -2.19 -13.89
N ALA A 472 47.81 -3.42 -13.50
CA ALA A 472 46.59 -4.06 -13.94
C ALA A 472 45.33 -3.27 -13.53
N ARG A 473 45.29 -2.76 -12.29
CA ARG A 473 44.16 -1.98 -11.75
C ARG A 473 44.06 -0.60 -12.37
N ALA A 474 45.19 0.12 -12.50
CA ALA A 474 45.22 1.42 -13.16
C ALA A 474 44.69 1.35 -14.60
N LEU A 475 45.14 0.34 -15.36
CA LEU A 475 44.69 0.17 -16.74
C LEU A 475 43.22 -0.25 -16.81
N ALA A 476 42.81 -1.24 -16.03
CA ALA A 476 41.41 -1.70 -16.03
C ALA A 476 40.43 -0.60 -15.60
N TRP A 477 40.79 0.19 -14.59
CA TRP A 477 39.96 1.31 -14.12
C TRP A 477 39.88 2.44 -15.15
N SER A 478 41.04 2.90 -15.65
CA SER A 478 41.10 4.02 -16.61
C SER A 478 40.45 3.71 -17.96
N THR A 479 40.35 2.42 -18.35
CA THR A 479 39.63 2.01 -19.56
C THR A 479 38.17 1.63 -19.30
N GLY A 480 37.65 1.77 -18.08
CA GLY A 480 36.26 1.40 -17.74
C GLY A 480 35.98 -0.10 -17.76
N ASN A 481 37.00 -0.96 -17.71
CA ASN A 481 36.91 -2.42 -17.75
C ASN A 481 37.34 -3.03 -16.41
N TRP A 482 36.75 -2.58 -15.29
CA TRP A 482 37.17 -3.00 -13.95
C TRP A 482 37.07 -4.50 -13.69
N GLY A 483 36.14 -5.19 -14.37
CA GLY A 483 35.99 -6.64 -14.35
C GLY A 483 37.28 -7.38 -14.75
N ASP A 484 38.00 -6.85 -15.74
CA ASP A 484 39.17 -7.49 -16.33
C ASP A 484 40.46 -7.33 -15.52
N ARG A 485 40.44 -6.57 -14.41
CA ARG A 485 41.65 -6.26 -13.62
C ARG A 485 42.46 -7.50 -13.22
N LEU A 486 41.79 -8.62 -12.96
CA LEU A 486 42.45 -9.88 -12.58
C LEU A 486 43.04 -10.61 -13.79
N LEU A 487 42.34 -10.61 -14.92
CA LEU A 487 42.83 -11.15 -16.18
C LEU A 487 44.04 -10.36 -16.69
N VAL A 488 43.98 -9.03 -16.65
CA VAL A 488 45.09 -8.14 -16.97
C VAL A 488 46.29 -8.41 -16.07
N GLU A 489 46.07 -8.60 -14.76
CA GLU A 489 47.15 -8.95 -13.82
C GLU A 489 47.79 -10.29 -14.18
N ALA A 490 46.99 -11.31 -14.53
CA ALA A 490 47.48 -12.62 -14.95
C ALA A 490 48.31 -12.54 -16.25
N VAL A 491 47.82 -11.80 -17.25
CA VAL A 491 48.52 -11.56 -18.52
C VAL A 491 49.85 -10.85 -18.31
N LEU A 492 49.88 -9.83 -17.43
CA LEU A 492 51.11 -9.11 -17.11
C LEU A 492 52.14 -9.98 -16.36
N ARG A 493 51.68 -10.96 -15.56
CA ARG A 493 52.56 -11.90 -14.84
C ARG A 493 53.13 -13.01 -15.76
N ALA A 494 52.35 -13.48 -16.74
CA ALA A 494 52.72 -14.58 -17.63
C ALA A 494 52.24 -14.35 -19.08
N PRO A 495 52.87 -13.42 -19.83
CA PRO A 495 52.43 -13.05 -21.18
C PRO A 495 52.37 -14.21 -22.17
N GLU A 496 53.19 -15.24 -22.01
CA GLU A 496 53.21 -16.45 -22.83
C GLU A 496 51.93 -17.30 -22.69
N SER A 497 51.21 -17.15 -21.58
CA SER A 497 49.96 -17.86 -21.29
C SER A 497 48.72 -17.14 -21.82
N LEU A 498 48.88 -15.99 -22.50
CA LEU A 498 47.77 -15.15 -23.00
C LEU A 498 46.71 -15.96 -23.77
N HIS A 499 47.12 -16.85 -24.66
CA HIS A 499 46.20 -17.67 -25.46
C HIS A 499 45.32 -18.61 -24.61
N VAL A 500 45.83 -19.10 -23.47
CA VAL A 500 45.06 -19.93 -22.53
C VAL A 500 44.13 -19.05 -21.73
N LEU A 501 44.62 -17.92 -21.21
CA LEU A 501 43.83 -16.99 -20.41
C LEU A 501 42.64 -16.41 -21.18
N LEU A 502 42.83 -16.07 -22.45
CA LEU A 502 41.72 -15.63 -23.33
C LEU A 502 40.73 -16.77 -23.60
N ALA A 503 41.22 -18.00 -23.80
CA ALA A 503 40.33 -19.15 -23.99
C ALA A 503 39.53 -19.50 -22.73
N GLU A 504 40.06 -19.23 -21.53
CA GLU A 504 39.32 -19.33 -20.27
C GLU A 504 38.29 -18.21 -20.14
N ALA A 505 38.66 -16.97 -20.47
CA ALA A 505 37.75 -15.82 -20.45
C ALA A 505 36.58 -15.98 -21.45
N ASP A 506 36.81 -16.61 -22.62
CA ASP A 506 35.76 -16.94 -23.60
C ASP A 506 34.67 -17.89 -23.04
N LEU A 507 34.90 -18.51 -21.88
CA LEU A 507 33.92 -19.38 -21.20
C LEU A 507 33.11 -18.66 -20.11
N GLU A 508 33.44 -17.41 -19.79
CA GLU A 508 32.67 -16.63 -18.82
C GLU A 508 31.27 -16.30 -19.38
N PRO A 509 30.20 -16.51 -18.60
CA PRO A 509 28.81 -16.49 -19.07
C PRO A 509 28.23 -15.08 -19.30
#